data_AF-A0A537ELC5-F1
#
_entry.id   AF-A0A537ELC5-F1
#
_cell.length_a   1.000
_cell.length_b   1.000
_cell.length_c   1.000
_cell.angle_alpha   90.00
_cell.angle_beta   90.00
_cell.angle_gamma   90.00
#
_symmetry.space_group_name_H-M   'P 1'
#
loop_
_entity.id
_entity.type
_entity.pdbx_description
1 polymer ?
#
loop_
_entity_poly.entity_id
_entity_poly.type
_entity_poly.pdbx_seq_one_letter_code
_entity_poly.pdbx_strand_id
1 'polypeptide(L)'
;MATVSTAAVRLTELVKRYSSTIAEELGISYQASKILFYLFEQRVHQNNPDHSAYDIYKGLLSQAKSRLPLFPKGEQITEKNVEKAIGDLFACDLVRRSSGKRKRKASGRPAKYLYALKNSQDIMKVIERRMREKKRNIFEVFVSLSEIEEAAGLGQLKEVL
;
A
#
# COMPACT_ATOMS: atom_id res chain seq x y z
N MET A 1 27.44 7.93 -19.81
CA MET A 1 27.03 7.43 -18.48
C MET A 1 25.69 8.10 -18.14
N ALA A 2 24.61 7.35 -17.96
CA ALA A 2 23.31 7.94 -17.60
C ALA A 2 23.33 8.33 -16.12
N THR A 3 23.14 9.62 -15.84
CA THR A 3 23.00 10.15 -14.48
C THR A 3 21.71 9.62 -13.86
N VAL A 4 21.83 9.00 -12.70
CA VAL A 4 20.68 8.54 -11.93
C VAL A 4 19.98 9.77 -11.35
N SER A 5 18.67 9.90 -11.59
CA SER A 5 17.88 11.00 -11.03
C SER A 5 17.88 10.95 -9.49
N THR A 6 18.15 12.09 -8.84
CA THR A 6 18.09 12.25 -7.37
C THR A 6 16.74 11.82 -6.78
N ALA A 7 15.65 11.97 -7.54
CA ALA A 7 14.32 11.53 -7.12
C ALA A 7 14.23 10.00 -6.98
N ALA A 8 14.87 9.25 -7.87
CA ALA A 8 14.88 7.78 -7.84
C ALA A 8 15.69 7.24 -6.66
N VAL A 9 16.80 7.90 -6.30
CA VAL A 9 17.60 7.57 -5.10
C VAL A 9 16.77 7.79 -3.83
N ARG A 10 16.17 8.98 -3.69
CA ARG A 10 15.32 9.31 -2.54
C ARG A 10 14.14 8.35 -2.39
N LEU A 11 13.48 7.98 -3.51
CA LEU A 11 12.37 7.04 -3.46
C LEU A 11 12.81 5.65 -2.99
N THR A 12 13.96 5.16 -3.47
CA THR A 12 14.52 3.87 -3.05
C THR A 12 14.82 3.85 -1.55
N GLU A 13 15.35 4.95 -1.00
CA GLU A 13 15.58 5.10 0.44
C GLU A 13 14.27 5.09 1.23
N LEU A 14 13.25 5.80 0.75
CA LEU A 14 11.93 5.80 1.37
C LEU A 14 11.30 4.40 1.38
N VAL A 15 11.43 3.64 0.29
CA VAL A 15 10.96 2.25 0.25
C VAL A 15 11.66 1.42 1.32
N LYS A 16 12.99 1.44 1.37
CA LYS A 16 13.76 0.67 2.36
C LYS A 16 13.39 1.03 3.80
N ARG A 17 13.20 2.32 4.07
CA ARG A 17 12.97 2.82 5.42
C ARG A 17 11.53 2.62 5.91
N TYR A 18 10.54 2.75 5.02
CA TYR A 18 9.12 2.88 5.42
C TYR A 18 8.18 1.80 4.87
N SER A 19 8.64 0.93 3.97
CA SER A 19 7.79 -0.13 3.38
C SER A 19 7.18 -1.08 4.41
N SER A 20 7.95 -1.48 5.43
CA SER A 20 7.45 -2.34 6.52
C SER A 20 6.47 -1.60 7.41
N THR A 21 6.80 -0.39 7.85
CA THR A 21 5.91 0.45 8.67
C THR A 21 4.57 0.70 7.99
N ILE A 22 4.57 1.01 6.70
CA ILE A 22 3.32 1.19 5.94
C ILE A 22 2.54 -0.12 5.84
N ALA A 23 3.21 -1.24 5.61
CA ALA A 23 2.55 -2.54 5.53
C ALA A 23 1.87 -2.92 6.85
N GLU A 24 2.60 -2.79 7.95
CA GLU A 24 2.13 -3.08 9.31
C GLU A 24 0.98 -2.17 9.73
N GLU A 25 1.14 -0.85 9.59
CA GLU A 25 0.13 0.09 10.07
C GLU A 25 -1.15 0.04 9.25
N LEU A 26 -1.04 -0.14 7.93
CA LEU A 26 -2.21 -0.21 7.06
C LEU A 26 -2.81 -1.62 6.97
N GLY A 27 -2.14 -2.63 7.53
CA GLY A 27 -2.57 -4.03 7.44
C GLY A 27 -2.58 -4.56 6.01
N ILE A 28 -1.65 -4.09 5.17
CA ILE A 28 -1.51 -4.52 3.77
C ILE A 28 -0.30 -5.42 3.61
N SER A 29 -0.28 -6.21 2.54
CA SER A 29 0.90 -7.01 2.23
C SER A 29 2.14 -6.15 1.96
N TYR A 30 3.32 -6.65 2.31
CA TYR A 30 4.59 -6.00 1.98
C TYR A 30 4.74 -5.76 0.47
N GLN A 31 4.22 -6.67 -0.35
CA GLN A 31 4.15 -6.48 -1.80
C GLN A 31 3.28 -5.28 -2.19
N ALA A 32 2.13 -5.07 -1.52
CA ALA A 32 1.26 -3.93 -1.75
C ALA A 32 1.95 -2.61 -1.38
N SER A 33 2.69 -2.54 -0.26
CA SER A 33 3.43 -1.33 0.09
C SER A 33 4.52 -1.00 -0.94
N LYS A 34 5.22 -2.00 -1.50
CA LYS A 34 6.15 -1.75 -2.61
C LYS A 34 5.46 -1.30 -3.90
N ILE A 35 4.31 -1.90 -4.24
CA ILE A 35 3.51 -1.47 -5.41
C ILE A 35 3.02 -0.03 -5.23
N LEU A 36 2.67 0.39 -4.01
CA LEU A 36 2.33 1.77 -3.70
C LEU A 36 3.47 2.73 -4.11
N PHE A 37 4.71 2.43 -3.70
CA PHE A 37 5.88 3.23 -4.08
C PHE A 37 6.17 3.19 -5.58
N TYR A 38 6.02 2.02 -6.22
CA TYR A 38 6.14 1.91 -7.67
C TYR A 38 5.13 2.81 -8.39
N LEU A 39 3.85 2.79 -8.00
CA LEU A 39 2.83 3.63 -8.59
C LEU A 39 3.09 5.12 -8.34
N PHE A 40 3.68 5.47 -7.19
CA PHE A 40 4.10 6.84 -6.90
C PHE A 40 5.21 7.29 -7.85
N GLU A 41 6.19 6.42 -8.11
CA GLU A 41 7.23 6.66 -9.12
C GLU A 41 6.61 6.90 -10.51
N GLN A 42 5.71 6.02 -10.94
CA GLN A 42 5.04 6.16 -12.24
C GLN A 42 4.25 7.46 -12.32
N ARG A 43 3.59 7.86 -11.23
CA ARG A 43 2.87 9.14 -11.15
C ARG A 43 3.79 10.33 -11.36
N VAL A 44 4.97 10.34 -10.73
CA VAL A 44 5.98 11.41 -10.86
C VAL A 44 6.50 11.50 -12.30
N HIS A 45 6.70 10.37 -12.99
CA HIS A 45 7.31 10.35 -14.32
C HIS A 45 6.32 10.42 -15.49
N GLN A 46 5.06 10.00 -15.30
CA GLN A 46 4.09 9.81 -16.39
C GLN A 46 2.77 10.58 -16.19
N ASN A 47 2.72 11.55 -15.27
CA ASN A 47 1.52 12.34 -14.96
C ASN A 47 0.30 11.50 -14.56
N ASN A 48 0.47 10.64 -13.56
CA ASN A 48 -0.60 9.84 -12.94
C ASN A 48 -1.38 8.92 -13.91
N PRO A 49 -0.70 8.02 -14.64
CA PRO A 49 -1.34 7.11 -15.58
C PRO A 49 -2.21 6.05 -14.88
N ASP A 50 -3.27 5.63 -15.56
CA ASP A 50 -4.05 4.45 -15.21
C ASP A 50 -3.29 3.17 -15.61
N HIS A 51 -3.15 2.22 -14.68
CA HIS A 51 -2.48 0.95 -14.94
C HIS A 51 -3.38 -0.26 -14.69
N SER A 52 -3.32 -1.26 -15.57
CA SER A 52 -3.83 -2.59 -15.23
C SER A 52 -2.85 -3.36 -14.34
N ALA A 53 -3.31 -4.42 -13.67
CA ALA A 53 -2.43 -5.31 -12.90
C ALA A 53 -1.29 -5.89 -13.78
N TYR A 54 -1.58 -6.18 -15.05
CA TYR A 54 -0.59 -6.63 -16.02
C TYR A 54 0.47 -5.55 -16.32
N ASP A 55 0.06 -4.30 -16.50
CA ASP A 55 1.00 -3.20 -16.76
C ASP A 55 1.94 -2.99 -15.58
N ILE A 56 1.40 -3.04 -14.35
CA ILE A 56 2.18 -3.00 -13.11
C ILE A 56 3.17 -4.17 -13.10
N TYR A 57 2.69 -5.40 -13.30
CA TYR A 57 3.53 -6.59 -13.33
C TYR A 57 4.70 -6.47 -14.33
N LYS A 58 4.43 -6.04 -15.56
CA LYS A 58 5.47 -5.85 -16.59
C LYS A 58 6.44 -4.73 -16.22
N GLY A 59 5.93 -3.63 -15.66
CA GLY A 59 6.74 -2.53 -15.17
C GLY A 59 7.69 -2.95 -14.06
N LEU A 60 7.20 -3.69 -13.06
CA LEU A 60 8.01 -4.25 -11.98
C LEU A 60 9.12 -5.18 -12.49
N LEU A 61 8.78 -6.08 -13.43
CA LEU A 61 9.78 -6.95 -14.06
C LEU A 61 10.85 -6.17 -14.84
N SER A 62 10.47 -5.05 -15.45
CA SER A 62 11.42 -4.17 -16.15
C SER A 62 12.33 -3.44 -15.16
N GLN A 63 11.80 -3.02 -14.01
CA GLN A 63 12.57 -2.36 -12.95
C GLN A 63 13.56 -3.28 -12.25
N ALA A 64 13.29 -4.58 -12.13
CA ALA A 64 14.25 -5.54 -11.60
C ALA A 64 15.57 -5.56 -12.41
N LYS A 65 15.55 -5.08 -13.66
CA LYS A 65 16.71 -4.94 -14.55
C LYS A 65 17.40 -3.56 -14.44
N SER A 66 16.83 -2.62 -13.67
CA SER A 66 17.38 -1.28 -13.43
C SER A 66 18.64 -1.32 -12.57
N ARG A 67 19.44 -0.24 -12.64
CA ARG A 67 20.59 0.00 -11.74
C ARG A 67 20.17 0.32 -10.31
N LEU A 68 18.98 0.90 -10.14
CA LEU A 68 18.33 1.13 -8.85
C LEU A 68 16.94 0.48 -8.87
N PRO A 69 16.86 -0.83 -8.66
CA PRO A 69 15.58 -1.50 -8.63
C PRO A 69 14.89 -1.19 -7.29
N LEU A 70 13.61 -0.81 -7.32
CA LEU A 70 12.78 -0.70 -6.11
C LEU A 70 12.58 -2.05 -5.41
N PHE A 71 12.88 -3.15 -6.11
CA PHE A 71 12.70 -4.53 -5.66
C PHE A 71 14.05 -5.25 -5.73
N PRO A 72 14.42 -6.06 -4.73
CA PRO A 72 15.64 -6.86 -4.79
C PRO A 72 15.63 -7.82 -6.00
N LYS A 73 16.81 -8.00 -6.61
CA LYS A 73 17.00 -8.96 -7.70
C LYS A 73 16.76 -10.38 -7.15
N GLY A 74 15.72 -11.06 -7.64
CA GLY A 74 15.37 -12.42 -7.21
C GLY A 74 13.97 -12.57 -6.60
N GLU A 75 13.27 -11.47 -6.30
CA GLU A 75 11.88 -11.54 -5.84
C GLU A 75 10.97 -12.09 -6.95
N GLN A 76 10.24 -13.18 -6.66
CA GLN A 76 9.31 -13.79 -7.62
C GLN A 76 8.03 -12.96 -7.72
N ILE A 77 8.01 -12.05 -8.71
CA ILE A 77 6.83 -11.24 -9.02
C ILE A 77 5.98 -12.01 -10.04
N THR A 78 4.70 -12.25 -9.70
CA THR A 78 3.71 -12.84 -10.61
C THR A 78 2.54 -11.87 -10.81
N GLU A 79 1.87 -11.93 -11.95
CA GLU A 79 0.67 -11.11 -12.21
C GLU A 79 -0.41 -11.35 -11.14
N LYS A 80 -0.60 -12.60 -10.70
CA LYS A 80 -1.54 -12.96 -9.63
C LYS A 80 -1.21 -12.28 -8.30
N ASN A 81 0.07 -12.24 -7.91
CA ASN A 81 0.48 -11.56 -6.68
C ASN A 81 0.29 -10.05 -6.79
N VAL A 82 0.54 -9.47 -7.97
CA VAL A 82 0.28 -8.06 -8.24
C VAL A 82 -1.22 -7.74 -8.18
N GLU A 83 -2.07 -8.61 -8.73
CA GLU A 83 -3.53 -8.45 -8.67
C GLU A 83 -4.06 -8.52 -7.23
N LYS A 84 -3.54 -9.44 -6.42
CA LYS A 84 -3.88 -9.49 -4.99
C LYS A 84 -3.44 -8.21 -4.27
N ALA A 85 -2.19 -7.80 -4.47
CA ALA A 85 -1.61 -6.64 -3.79
C ALA A 85 -2.28 -5.31 -4.20
N ILE A 86 -2.65 -5.12 -5.48
CA ILE A 86 -3.44 -3.94 -5.88
C ILE A 86 -4.86 -3.99 -5.32
N GLY A 87 -5.41 -5.20 -5.10
CA GLY A 87 -6.64 -5.43 -4.36
C GLY A 87 -6.56 -4.92 -2.91
N ASP A 88 -5.47 -5.22 -2.20
CA ASP A 88 -5.21 -4.70 -0.84
C ASP A 88 -5.18 -3.17 -0.83
N LEU A 89 -4.46 -2.56 -1.80
CA LEU A 89 -4.40 -1.10 -1.93
C LEU A 89 -5.76 -0.47 -2.23
N PHE A 90 -6.60 -1.16 -3.01
CA PHE A 90 -7.96 -0.71 -3.30
C PHE A 90 -8.87 -0.84 -2.07
N ALA A 91 -8.79 -1.94 -1.33
CA ALA A 91 -9.53 -2.14 -0.08
C ALA A 91 -9.12 -1.11 1.01
N CYS A 92 -7.88 -0.64 0.95
CA CYS A 92 -7.40 0.45 1.80
C CYS A 92 -7.71 1.85 1.26
N ASP A 93 -8.44 1.95 0.15
CA ASP A 93 -8.84 3.22 -0.47
C ASP A 93 -7.64 4.11 -0.87
N LEU A 94 -6.50 3.49 -1.21
CA LEU A 94 -5.26 4.17 -1.62
C LEU A 94 -5.17 4.35 -3.14
N VAL A 95 -5.90 3.52 -3.90
CA VAL A 95 -6.01 3.60 -5.36
C VAL A 95 -7.47 3.75 -5.78
N ARG A 96 -7.69 4.46 -6.87
CA ARG A 96 -8.99 4.51 -7.56
C ARG A 96 -9.06 3.35 -8.54
N ARG A 97 -10.23 2.73 -8.66
CA ARG A 97 -10.49 1.66 -9.62
C ARG A 97 -11.50 2.12 -10.65
N SER A 98 -11.19 1.97 -11.92
CA SER A 98 -12.09 2.22 -13.04
C SER A 98 -12.23 0.97 -13.92
N SER A 99 -13.31 0.88 -14.70
CA SER A 99 -13.49 -0.21 -15.67
C SER A 99 -12.48 -0.07 -16.81
N GLY A 100 -11.73 -1.12 -17.12
CA GLY A 100 -10.82 -1.08 -18.26
C GLY A 100 -11.60 -1.24 -19.57
N LYS A 101 -11.78 -0.13 -20.31
CA LYS A 101 -12.35 -0.17 -21.67
C LYS A 101 -11.29 -0.30 -22.76
N ARG A 102 -10.01 -0.12 -22.42
CA ARG A 102 -8.89 -0.13 -23.38
C ARG A 102 -8.49 -1.57 -23.72
N LYS A 103 -8.56 -1.94 -25.01
CA LYS A 103 -8.06 -3.21 -25.52
C LYS A 103 -6.54 -3.30 -25.34
N ARG A 104 -6.03 -4.45 -24.90
CA ARG A 104 -4.58 -4.72 -24.87
C ARG A 104 -4.07 -4.87 -26.30
N LYS A 105 -2.88 -4.32 -26.60
CA LYS A 105 -2.27 -4.39 -27.94
C LYS A 105 -1.78 -5.80 -28.33
N ALA A 106 -1.54 -6.70 -27.37
CA ALA A 106 -0.90 -8.01 -27.63
C ALA A 106 -1.80 -9.24 -27.44
N SER A 107 -2.91 -9.13 -26.69
CA SER A 107 -3.87 -10.22 -26.49
C SER A 107 -5.24 -9.61 -26.25
N GLY A 108 -6.12 -9.64 -27.25
CA GLY A 108 -7.28 -8.75 -27.45
C GLY A 108 -8.40 -8.71 -26.39
N ARG A 109 -8.17 -9.12 -25.13
CA ARG A 109 -9.11 -8.87 -24.03
C ARG A 109 -8.73 -7.57 -23.30
N PRO A 110 -9.66 -6.62 -23.13
CA PRO A 110 -9.39 -5.43 -22.31
C PRO A 110 -9.05 -5.84 -20.87
N ALA A 111 -8.33 -4.98 -20.15
CA ALA A 111 -8.15 -5.15 -18.71
C ALA A 111 -9.52 -5.04 -18.03
N LYS A 112 -9.82 -5.89 -17.04
CA LYS A 112 -11.08 -5.79 -16.29
C LYS A 112 -11.16 -4.48 -15.52
N TYR A 113 -10.05 -4.11 -14.88
CA TYR A 113 -9.91 -2.91 -14.07
C TYR A 113 -8.63 -2.17 -14.40
N LEU A 114 -8.69 -0.85 -14.26
CA LEU A 114 -7.55 0.05 -14.24
C LEU A 114 -7.46 0.71 -12.87
N TYR A 115 -6.24 0.97 -12.44
CA TYR A 115 -5.92 1.50 -11.13
C TYR A 115 -5.09 2.76 -11.26
N ALA A 116 -5.49 3.79 -10.51
CA ALA A 116 -4.78 5.06 -10.42
C ALA A 116 -4.44 5.36 -8.97
N LEU A 117 -3.19 5.74 -8.69
CA LEU A 117 -2.81 6.12 -7.34
C LEU A 117 -3.49 7.45 -6.96
N LYS A 118 -4.06 7.52 -5.75
CA LYS A 118 -4.53 8.80 -5.20
C LYS A 118 -3.34 9.74 -4.95
N ASN A 119 -3.60 11.03 -4.85
CA ASN A 119 -2.51 11.96 -4.51
C ASN A 119 -2.07 11.73 -3.04
N SER A 120 -0.87 12.21 -2.68
CA SER A 120 -0.31 12.00 -1.34
C SER A 120 -1.17 12.60 -0.23
N GLN A 121 -1.80 13.77 -0.45
CA GLN A 121 -2.69 14.40 0.54
C GLN A 121 -3.95 13.57 0.78
N ASP A 122 -4.56 13.03 -0.27
CA ASP A 122 -5.71 12.13 -0.19
C ASP A 122 -5.33 10.84 0.55
N ILE A 123 -4.16 10.27 0.25
CA ILE A 123 -3.62 9.10 0.94
C ILE A 123 -3.43 9.39 2.43
N MET A 124 -2.82 10.51 2.80
CA MET A 124 -2.63 10.90 4.20
C MET A 124 -3.98 11.01 4.95
N LYS A 125 -4.98 11.66 4.35
CA LYS A 125 -6.33 11.76 4.94
C LYS A 125 -6.97 10.39 5.16
N VAL A 126 -6.81 9.46 4.21
CA VAL A 126 -7.30 8.08 4.34
C VAL A 126 -6.60 7.37 5.51
N ILE A 127 -5.28 7.52 5.63
CA ILE A 127 -4.49 6.92 6.71
C ILE A 127 -4.91 7.50 8.06
N GLU A 128 -5.00 8.82 8.19
CA GLU A 128 -5.42 9.50 9.43
C GLU A 128 -6.81 9.06 9.90
N ARG A 129 -7.76 8.91 8.97
CA ARG A 129 -9.09 8.38 9.28
C ARG A 129 -9.00 6.95 9.83
N ARG A 130 -8.27 6.05 9.15
CA ARG A 130 -8.12 4.65 9.58
C ARG A 130 -7.43 4.55 10.93
N MET A 131 -6.41 5.36 11.20
CA MET A 131 -5.71 5.37 12.50
C MET A 131 -6.64 5.82 13.64
N ARG A 132 -7.48 6.83 13.41
CA ARG A 132 -8.49 7.25 14.39
C ARG A 132 -9.50 6.15 14.67
N GLU A 133 -10.01 5.48 13.64
CA GLU A 133 -10.93 4.34 13.78
C GLU A 133 -10.27 3.18 14.53
N LYS A 134 -9.04 2.80 14.17
CA LYS A 134 -8.25 1.76 14.85
C LYS A 134 -8.07 2.08 16.33
N LYS A 135 -7.66 3.32 16.66
CA LYS A 135 -7.51 3.78 18.04
C LYS A 135 -8.83 3.69 18.82
N ARG A 136 -9.93 4.18 18.24
CA ARG A 136 -11.25 4.15 18.88
C ARG A 136 -11.67 2.71 19.19
N ASN A 137 -11.57 1.81 18.22
CA ASN A 137 -11.98 0.42 18.40
C ASN A 137 -11.16 -0.30 19.49
N ILE A 138 -9.84 -0.04 19.55
CA ILE A 138 -8.99 -0.60 20.62
C ILE A 138 -9.44 -0.07 21.99
N PHE A 139 -9.72 1.23 22.09
CA PHE A 139 -10.16 1.83 23.34
C PHE A 139 -11.51 1.27 23.80
N GLU A 140 -12.45 1.10 22.87
CA GLU A 140 -13.75 0.46 23.15
C GLU A 140 -13.57 -0.96 23.72
N VAL A 141 -12.64 -1.77 23.16
CA VAL A 141 -12.33 -3.09 23.72
C VAL A 141 -11.87 -3.00 25.17
N PHE A 142 -10.93 -2.11 25.49
CA PHE A 142 -10.44 -1.98 26.87
C PHE A 142 -11.47 -1.38 27.84
N VAL A 143 -12.35 -0.51 27.36
CA VAL A 143 -13.50 -0.05 28.14
C VAL A 143 -14.40 -1.23 28.48
N SER A 144 -14.78 -2.05 27.50
CA SER A 144 -15.59 -3.25 27.76
C SER A 144 -14.88 -4.28 28.65
N LEU A 145 -13.56 -4.42 28.54
CA LEU A 145 -12.80 -5.28 29.46
C LEU A 145 -12.81 -4.74 30.88
N SER A 146 -12.66 -3.42 31.07
CA SER A 146 -12.76 -2.77 32.38
C SER A 146 -14.12 -3.00 33.03
N GLU A 147 -15.21 -2.88 32.26
CA GLU A 147 -16.58 -3.17 32.74
C GLU A 147 -16.73 -4.63 33.20
N ILE A 148 -16.09 -5.58 32.50
CA ILE A 148 -16.08 -7.01 32.89
C ILE A 148 -15.26 -7.21 34.17
N GLU A 149 -14.10 -6.58 34.30
CA GLU A 149 -13.26 -6.64 35.51
C GLU A 149 -14.00 -6.10 36.73
N GLU A 150 -14.71 -4.98 36.58
CA GLU A 150 -15.57 -4.41 37.62
C GLU A 150 -16.69 -5.37 38.02
N ALA A 151 -17.41 -5.95 37.06
CA ALA A 151 -18.48 -6.92 37.31
C ALA A 151 -17.97 -8.20 37.99
N ALA A 152 -16.72 -8.59 37.73
CA ALA A 152 -16.05 -9.71 38.39
C ALA A 152 -15.51 -9.37 39.79
N GLY A 153 -15.66 -8.13 40.27
CA GLY A 153 -15.14 -7.68 41.56
C GLY A 153 -13.63 -7.47 41.60
N LEU A 154 -12.97 -7.37 40.44
CA LEU A 154 -11.52 -7.17 40.30
C LEU A 154 -11.13 -5.69 40.23
N GLY A 155 -12.09 -4.78 40.08
CA GLY A 155 -11.89 -3.36 39.78
C GLY A 155 -11.23 -2.48 40.86
N GLN A 156 -10.79 -3.02 41.99
CA GLN A 156 -10.07 -2.24 43.03
C GLN A 156 -9.01 -3.08 43.78
N LEU A 157 -7.78 -3.07 43.30
CA LEU A 157 -6.63 -3.10 44.20
C LEU A 157 -6.56 -1.72 44.84
N LYS A 158 -7.14 -1.57 46.04
CA LYS A 158 -6.85 -0.42 46.90
C LYS A 158 -5.34 -0.32 47.03
N GLU A 159 -4.75 0.74 46.47
CA GLU A 159 -3.45 1.23 46.94
C GLU A 159 -3.64 1.53 48.44
N VAL A 160 -3.23 0.57 49.27
CA VAL A 160 -3.02 0.80 50.69
C VAL A 160 -1.69 1.54 50.77
N LEU A 161 -1.78 2.79 51.22
CA LEU A 161 -0.69 3.70 51.59
C LEU A 161 0.46 3.01 52.34
#